data_AF-A0A975A6G0-F1
#
_entry.id   AF-A0A975A6G0-F1
#
_cell.length_a   1.000
_cell.length_b   1.000
_cell.length_c   1.000
_cell.angle_alpha   90.00
_cell.angle_beta   90.00
_cell.angle_gamma   90.00
#
_symmetry.space_group_name_H-M   'P 1'
#
loop_
_entity.id
_entity.type
_entity.pdbx_description
1 polymer ?
#
loop_
_entity_poly.entity_id
_entity_poly.type
_entity_poly.pdbx_seq_one_letter_code
_entity_poly.pdbx_strand_id
1 'polypeptide(L)'
;MDNPLGAFSGYDGYQVLLFLHEAGHFSVLFGCPMADDGLKPLRLDAVFDAACRAVPALARWTDPERARPPSPVMVGGALRNVYRPQRRIAARIGG
;
A
#
# COMPACT_ATOMS: atom_id res chain seq x y z
N MET A 1 10.75 3.73 -11.26
CA MET A 1 10.04 4.43 -12.36
C MET A 1 9.31 5.59 -11.73
N ASP A 2 9.62 6.82 -12.11
CA ASP A 2 9.06 8.03 -11.48
C ASP A 2 7.70 8.34 -12.12
N ASN A 3 6.64 8.35 -11.32
CA ASN A 3 5.26 8.57 -11.77
C ASN A 3 4.72 9.79 -11.00
N PRO A 4 4.13 10.80 -11.68
CA PRO A 4 3.60 11.99 -10.99
C PRO A 4 2.52 11.69 -9.94
N LEU A 5 1.91 10.50 -9.98
CA LEU A 5 0.89 10.06 -9.03
C LEU A 5 1.45 9.31 -7.81
N GLY A 6 2.75 8.97 -7.81
CA GLY A 6 3.35 8.21 -6.72
C GLY A 6 4.67 7.53 -7.06
N ALA A 7 5.36 7.04 -6.03
CA ALA A 7 6.58 6.25 -6.18
C ALA A 7 6.27 4.75 -6.00
N PHE A 8 6.76 3.93 -6.93
CA PHE A 8 6.77 2.47 -6.80
C PHE A 8 8.19 1.95 -6.89
N SER A 9 8.62 1.22 -5.86
CA SER A 9 9.96 0.64 -5.79
C SER A 9 9.88 -0.81 -5.34
N GLY A 10 10.55 -1.69 -6.08
CA GLY A 10 10.81 -3.06 -5.67
C GLY A 10 12.12 -3.15 -4.91
N TYR A 11 12.12 -3.90 -3.82
CA TYR A 11 13.28 -4.29 -3.03
C TYR A 11 13.39 -5.82 -3.01
N ASP A 12 14.52 -6.33 -2.52
CA ASP A 12 14.65 -7.78 -2.32
C ASP A 12 13.62 -8.24 -1.28
N GLY A 13 12.69 -9.10 -1.70
CA GLY A 13 11.65 -9.67 -0.83
C GLY A 13 10.41 -8.80 -0.56
N TYR A 14 10.36 -7.52 -0.96
CA TYR A 14 9.16 -6.69 -0.75
C TYR A 14 9.04 -5.53 -1.75
N GLN A 15 7.85 -4.94 -1.83
CA GLN A 15 7.58 -3.74 -2.62
C GLN A 15 7.11 -2.60 -1.74
N VAL A 16 7.41 -1.38 -2.16
CA VAL A 16 6.95 -0.15 -1.51
C VAL A 16 6.19 0.71 -2.50
N LEU A 17 5.06 1.23 -2.05
CA LEU A 17 4.25 2.20 -2.78
C LEU A 17 4.07 3.45 -1.93
N LEU A 18 4.29 4.61 -2.53
CA LEU A 18 3.82 5.90 -2.03
C LEU A 18 2.83 6.45 -3.05
N PHE A 19 1.60 6.72 -2.63
CA PHE A 19 0.54 7.19 -3.51
C PHE A 19 0.01 8.53 -3.03
N LEU A 20 0.03 9.52 -3.92
CA LEU A 20 -0.49 10.85 -3.59
C LEU A 20 -2.01 10.87 -3.74
N HIS A 21 -2.67 11.50 -2.78
CA HIS A 21 -4.10 11.77 -2.81
C HIS A 21 -4.34 13.28 -2.85
N GLU A 22 -5.61 13.65 -2.95
CA GLU A 22 -6.03 15.05 -2.87
C GLU A 22 -5.88 15.60 -1.44
N ALA A 23 -5.98 16.93 -1.30
CA ALA A 23 -5.97 17.64 -0.02
C ALA A 23 -4.75 17.32 0.87
N GLY A 24 -3.57 17.13 0.26
CA GLY A 24 -2.31 16.89 0.97
C GLY A 24 -2.21 15.51 1.64
N HIS A 25 -3.12 14.59 1.35
CA HIS A 25 -3.05 13.22 1.85
C HIS A 25 -2.15 12.37 0.93
N PHE A 26 -1.54 11.35 1.51
CA PHE A 26 -0.81 10.32 0.78
C PHE A 26 -0.92 9.01 1.56
N SER A 27 -0.76 7.89 0.85
CA SER A 27 -0.70 6.56 1.44
C SER A 27 0.68 5.95 1.23
N VAL A 28 1.14 5.20 2.23
CA VAL A 28 2.33 4.36 2.15
C VAL A 28 1.91 2.90 2.32
N LEU A 29 2.43 2.03 1.46
CA LEU A 29 2.14 0.60 1.48
C LEU A 29 3.44 -0.20 1.36
N PHE A 30 3.58 -1.20 2.23
CA PHE A 30 4.51 -2.30 2.03
C PHE A 30 3.74 -3.51 1.51
N GLY A 31 4.11 -4.00 0.32
CA GLY A 31 3.65 -5.28 -0.20
C GLY A 31 4.67 -6.35 0.15
N CYS A 32 4.29 -7.27 1.02
CA CYS A 32 5.16 -8.33 1.52
C CYS A 32 4.61 -9.71 1.11
N PRO A 33 5.46 -10.69 0.76
CA PRO A 33 5.05 -12.06 0.59
C PRO A 33 4.40 -12.60 1.87
N MET A 34 3.26 -13.29 1.73
CA MET A 34 2.54 -13.86 2.89
C MET A 34 3.36 -14.91 3.66
N ALA A 35 4.33 -15.54 2.99
CA ALA A 35 5.23 -16.53 3.57
C ALA A 35 6.42 -15.93 4.32
N ASP A 36 6.63 -14.61 4.25
CA ASP A 36 7.73 -13.94 4.93
C ASP A 36 7.34 -13.60 6.37
N ASP A 37 7.76 -14.45 7.31
CA ASP A 37 7.56 -14.25 8.74
C ASP A 37 8.32 -13.05 9.30
N GLY A 38 9.43 -12.64 8.67
CA GLY A 38 10.24 -11.52 9.09
C GLY A 38 9.55 -10.16 8.87
N LEU A 39 8.67 -10.08 7.88
CA LEU A 39 7.92 -8.86 7.54
C LEU A 39 6.55 -8.75 8.21
N LYS A 40 6.05 -9.83 8.82
CA LYS A 40 4.79 -9.85 9.59
C LYS A 40 4.67 -8.77 10.67
N PRO A 41 5.74 -8.35 11.37
CA PRO A 41 5.69 -7.27 12.36
C PRO A 41 5.36 -5.89 11.79
N LEU A 42 5.41 -5.67 10.47
CA LEU A 42 5.01 -4.39 9.83
C LEU A 42 3.56 -3.97 10.11
N ARG A 43 2.73 -4.87 10.65
CA ARG A 43 1.39 -4.53 11.15
C ARG A 43 1.37 -3.65 12.39
N LEU A 44 2.52 -3.48 13.06
CA LEU A 44 2.66 -2.71 14.30
C LEU A 44 3.16 -1.31 13.95
N ASP A 45 2.49 -0.27 14.45
CA ASP A 45 2.81 1.14 14.15
C ASP A 45 4.29 1.46 14.32
N ALA A 46 4.90 1.09 15.46
CA ALA A 46 6.30 1.38 15.73
C ALA A 46 7.27 0.72 14.73
N VAL A 47 6.95 -0.50 14.27
CA VAL A 47 7.79 -1.22 13.29
C VAL A 47 7.59 -0.63 11.90
N PHE A 48 6.36 -0.29 11.55
CA PHE A 48 6.05 0.37 10.28
C PHE A 48 6.72 1.73 10.17
N ASP A 49 6.67 2.55 11.22
CA ASP A 49 7.34 3.85 11.28
C ASP A 49 8.86 3.69 11.14
N ALA A 50 9.45 2.70 11.82
CA ALA A 50 10.86 2.41 11.68
C ALA A 50 11.23 2.00 10.24
N ALA A 51 10.40 1.17 9.60
CA ALA A 51 10.59 0.76 8.21
C ALA A 51 10.46 1.95 7.23
N CYS A 52 9.48 2.84 7.44
CA CYS A 52 9.34 4.07 6.66
C CYS A 52 10.60 4.95 6.74
N ARG A 53 11.22 5.07 7.92
CA ARG A 53 12.48 5.81 8.09
C ARG A 53 13.67 5.12 7.41
N ALA A 54 13.67 3.79 7.34
CA ALA A 54 14.75 3.03 6.73
C ALA A 54 14.71 3.06 5.19
N VAL A 55 13.56 3.36 4.59
CA VAL A 55 13.39 3.43 3.13
C VAL A 55 13.51 4.88 2.66
N PRO A 56 14.57 5.27 1.92
CA PRO A 56 14.80 6.68 1.55
C PRO A 56 13.64 7.33 0.77
N ALA A 57 12.94 6.54 -0.06
CA ALA A 57 11.78 6.99 -0.81
C ALA A 57 10.57 7.37 0.08
N LEU A 58 10.52 6.86 1.31
CA LEU A 58 9.44 7.10 2.27
C LEU A 58 9.85 8.06 3.39
N ALA A 59 11.12 8.02 3.81
CA ALA A 59 11.60 8.73 5.00
C ALA A 59 11.29 10.22 4.97
N ARG A 60 11.49 10.89 3.82
CA ARG A 60 11.19 12.33 3.67
C ARG A 60 9.69 12.64 3.78
N TRP A 61 8.83 11.74 3.33
CA TRP A 61 7.38 11.94 3.31
C TRP A 61 6.74 11.68 4.66
N THR A 62 7.28 10.70 5.39
CA THR A 62 6.77 10.22 6.69
C THR A 62 7.48 10.85 7.88
N ASP A 63 8.32 11.87 7.63
CA ASP A 63 8.93 12.69 8.69
C ASP A 63 7.83 13.29 9.58
N PRO A 64 7.86 13.08 10.91
CA PRO A 64 6.84 13.58 11.82
C PRO A 64 6.71 15.12 11.82
N GLU A 65 7.75 15.85 11.42
CA GLU A 65 7.69 17.31 11.26
C GLU A 65 6.96 17.73 9.97
N ARG A 66 6.68 16.79 9.06
CA ARG A 66 6.06 17.03 7.74
C ARG A 66 4.67 16.42 7.61
N ALA A 67 4.44 15.26 8.22
CA ALA A 67 3.20 14.52 8.09
C ALA A 67 2.83 13.83 9.40
N ARG A 68 1.52 13.62 9.60
CA ARG A 68 0.99 12.84 10.72
C ARG A 68 0.01 11.79 10.20
N PRO A 69 0.06 10.55 10.68
CA PRO A 69 -0.91 9.53 10.29
C PRO A 69 -2.28 9.85 10.91
N PRO A 70 -3.38 9.83 10.12
CA PRO A 70 -4.72 10.02 10.65
C PRO A 70 -5.30 8.76 11.32
N SER A 71 -4.65 7.61 11.16
CA SER A 71 -5.04 6.31 11.71
C SER A 71 -3.83 5.43 12.02
N PRO A 72 -3.98 4.37 12.84
CA PRO A 72 -2.99 3.30 12.96
C PRO A 72 -2.74 2.57 11.64
N VAL A 73 -1.69 1.75 11.60
CA VAL A 73 -1.35 0.90 10.46
C VAL A 73 -2.44 -0.14 10.22
N MET A 74 -2.83 -0.31 8.96
CA MET A 74 -3.83 -1.27 8.54
C MET A 74 -3.22 -2.38 7.70
N VAL A 75 -3.48 -3.64 8.07
CA VAL A 75 -3.09 -4.80 7.25
C VAL A 75 -4.15 -5.03 6.17
N GLY A 76 -3.84 -4.67 4.92
CA GLY A 76 -4.61 -5.05 3.74
C GLY A 76 -6.13 -4.86 3.85
N GLY A 77 -6.59 -3.93 4.71
CA GLY A 77 -8.00 -3.64 5.01
C GLY A 77 -8.89 -4.85 5.34
N ALA A 78 -8.36 -5.96 5.85
CA ALA A 78 -9.12 -7.23 5.94
C ALA A 78 -9.80 -7.63 4.62
N LEU A 79 -9.26 -7.21 3.48
CA LEU A 79 -9.79 -7.49 2.15
C LEU A 79 -9.72 -8.99 1.91
N ARG A 80 -10.86 -9.66 2.13
CA ARG A 80 -11.03 -11.05 1.70
C ARG A 80 -11.10 -11.03 0.19
N ASN A 81 -10.11 -11.63 -0.45
CA ASN A 81 -10.13 -11.84 -1.89
C ASN A 81 -11.23 -12.88 -2.19
N VAL A 82 -12.44 -12.41 -2.48
CA VAL A 82 -13.58 -13.27 -2.84
C VAL A 82 -13.73 -13.20 -4.34
N TYR A 83 -13.41 -14.29 -5.02
CA TYR A 83 -13.66 -14.41 -6.45
C TYR A 83 -15.17 -14.35 -6.72
N ARG A 84 -15.60 -13.36 -7.51
CA ARG A 84 -16.98 -13.26 -8.01
C ARG A 84 -16.97 -13.47 -9.52
N PRO A 85 -17.61 -14.52 -10.05
CA PRO A 85 -17.65 -14.73 -11.50
C PRO A 85 -18.40 -13.59 -12.18
N GLN A 86 -17.86 -13.11 -13.30
CA GLN A 86 -18.50 -12.11 -14.15
C GLN A 86 -19.85 -12.68 -14.64
N ARG A 87 -20.96 -12.00 -14.34
CA ARG A 87 -22.26 -12.41 -14.89
C ARG A 87 -22.22 -12.19 -16.40
N ARG A 88 -22.41 -13.26 -17.16
CA ARG A 88 -22.54 -13.19 -18.62
C ARG A 88 -23.75 -12.29 -18.93
N ILE A 89 -23.53 -11.18 -19.62
CA ILE A 89 -24.63 -10.42 -20.23
C ILE A 89 -25.20 -11.32 -21.33
N ALA A 90 -26.44 -11.77 -21.18
CA ALA A 90 -27.17 -12.38 -22.27
C ALA A 90 -27.58 -11.24 -23.23
N ALA A 91 -26.75 -11.00 -24.25
CA ALA A 91 -27.15 -10.15 -25.36
C ALA A 91 -28.31 -10.85 -26.08
N ARG A 92 -29.53 -10.32 -25.97
CA ARG A 92 -30.62 -10.66 -26.88
C ARG A 92 -30.40 -9.85 -28.16
N ILE A 93 -29.81 -10.47 -29.16
CA ILE A 93 -29.82 -9.95 -30.53
C ILE A 93 -31.22 -10.27 -31.07
N GLY A 94 -32.06 -9.23 -31.15
CA GLY A 94 -33.38 -9.30 -31.80
C GLY A 94 -33.21 -9.47 -33.31
N GLY A 95 -34.09 -10.28 -33.90
CA GLY A 95 -34.17 -10.53 -35.34
C GLY A 95 -35.04 -9.53 -36.09
#